data_AF-A0A851S2C7-F1
#
_entry.id   AF-A0A851S2C7-F1
#
_cell.length_a   1.000
_cell.length_b   1.000
_cell.length_c   1.000
_cell.angle_alpha   90.00
_cell.angle_beta   90.00
_cell.angle_gamma   90.00
#
_symmetry.space_group_name_H-M   'P 1'
#
loop_
_entity.id
_entity.type
_entity.pdbx_description
1 polymer ?
#
loop_
_entity_poly.entity_id
_entity_poly.type
_entity_poly.pdbx_seq_one_letter_code
_entity_poly.pdbx_strand_id
1 'polypeptide(L)'
;ALDGFLIALTTDGIIIYVSDSVSSLLGHLPSDLVDQNILNFLPEGEQSEVYKLLSPHVLMTDPVAADFLNAEKQIEFCCHLARSSLDPSEPLMYEYVKFVVDFKYFTHVPTPSCNGFESAIARAFRSATEEQICLVATVRLVTPQFLK
;
A
#
# COMPACT_ATOMS: atom_id res chain seq x y z
N ALA A 1 12.25 -11.30 -13.23
CA ALA A 1 10.95 -10.72 -12.89
C ALA A 1 11.17 -9.68 -11.79
N LEU A 2 10.32 -8.66 -11.67
CA LEU A 2 10.38 -7.77 -10.50
C LEU A 2 9.75 -8.55 -9.34
N ASP A 3 10.50 -8.82 -8.27
CA ASP A 3 9.97 -9.47 -7.05
C ASP A 3 9.12 -8.48 -6.24
N GLY A 4 8.11 -7.89 -6.89
CA GLY A 4 7.27 -6.86 -6.31
C GLY A 4 5.98 -6.60 -7.08
N PHE A 5 5.05 -5.95 -6.38
CA PHE A 5 3.71 -5.63 -6.86
C PHE A 5 3.35 -4.18 -6.53
N LEU A 6 2.40 -3.62 -7.27
CA LEU A 6 1.83 -2.31 -6.98
C LEU A 6 0.61 -2.45 -6.07
N ILE A 7 0.48 -1.54 -5.11
CA ILE A 7 -0.69 -1.42 -4.24
C ILE A 7 -1.08 0.04 -4.09
N ALA A 8 -2.37 0.31 -3.97
CA ALA A 8 -2.90 1.63 -3.65
C ALA A 8 -3.81 1.54 -2.42
N LEU A 9 -3.62 2.47 -1.50
CA LEU A 9 -4.32 2.52 -0.22
C LEU A 9 -5.00 3.87 -0.02
N THR A 10 -6.14 3.90 0.67
CA THR A 10 -6.64 5.12 1.30
C THR A 10 -5.79 5.47 2.53
N THR A 11 -5.94 6.68 3.05
CA THR A 11 -5.26 7.12 4.29
C THR A 11 -5.63 6.31 5.52
N ASP A 12 -6.77 5.64 5.50
CA ASP A 12 -7.23 4.75 6.57
C ASP A 12 -6.71 3.31 6.42
N GLY A 13 -5.89 3.06 5.39
CA GLY A 13 -5.29 1.76 5.11
C GLY A 13 -6.17 0.81 4.30
N ILE A 14 -7.26 1.28 3.68
CA ILE A 14 -8.11 0.43 2.83
C ILE A 14 -7.44 0.23 1.48
N ILE A 15 -7.32 -1.02 1.06
CA ILE A 15 -6.74 -1.40 -0.22
C ILE A 15 -7.77 -1.13 -1.32
N ILE A 16 -7.46 -0.20 -2.22
CA ILE A 16 -8.36 0.15 -3.34
C ILE A 16 -7.88 -0.46 -4.65
N TYR A 17 -6.58 -0.76 -4.76
CA TYR A 17 -6.00 -1.44 -5.90
C TYR A 17 -4.80 -2.28 -5.49
N VAL A 18 -4.63 -3.42 -6.15
CA VAL A 18 -3.41 -4.22 -6.10
C VAL A 18 -3.20 -4.89 -7.46
N SER A 19 -1.95 -4.98 -7.92
CA SER A 19 -1.64 -5.62 -9.19
C SER A 19 -1.65 -7.15 -9.08
N ASP A 20 -1.97 -7.86 -10.17
CA ASP A 20 -2.11 -9.33 -10.22
C ASP A 20 -0.87 -10.12 -9.74
N SER A 21 0.31 -9.50 -9.81
CA SER A 21 1.58 -10.10 -9.35
C SER A 21 1.59 -10.46 -7.86
N VAL A 22 0.68 -9.89 -7.06
CA VAL A 22 0.50 -10.28 -5.64
C VAL A 22 0.17 -11.76 -5.47
N SER A 23 -0.54 -12.36 -6.44
CA SER A 23 -0.91 -13.79 -6.43
C SER A 23 0.33 -14.68 -6.42
N SER A 24 1.35 -14.33 -7.22
CA SER A 24 2.57 -15.13 -7.29
C SER A 24 3.49 -14.93 -6.09
N LEU A 25 3.42 -13.76 -5.44
CA LEU A 25 4.34 -13.37 -4.37
C LEU A 25 3.81 -13.77 -2.99
N LEU A 26 2.52 -13.49 -2.71
CA LEU A 26 1.87 -13.73 -1.42
C LEU A 26 0.76 -14.79 -1.48
N GLY A 27 0.34 -15.23 -2.67
CA GLY A 27 -0.72 -16.25 -2.83
C GLY A 27 -2.15 -15.70 -2.76
N HIS A 28 -2.34 -14.41 -2.52
CA HIS A 28 -3.66 -13.77 -2.47
C HIS A 28 -4.16 -13.40 -3.87
N LEU A 29 -5.46 -13.52 -4.12
CA LEU A 29 -6.06 -12.92 -5.31
C LEU A 29 -6.30 -11.42 -5.07
N PRO A 30 -6.15 -10.55 -6.08
CA PRO A 30 -6.47 -9.14 -5.96
C PRO A 30 -7.89 -8.87 -5.43
N SER A 31 -8.87 -9.69 -5.82
CA SER A 31 -10.26 -9.60 -5.36
C SER A 31 -10.42 -9.81 -3.86
N ASP A 32 -9.52 -10.56 -3.23
CA ASP A 32 -9.60 -10.90 -1.81
C ASP A 32 -8.98 -9.80 -0.95
N LEU A 33 -8.10 -8.98 -1.54
CA LEU A 33 -7.40 -7.88 -0.89
C LEU A 33 -8.13 -6.55 -1.04
N VAL A 34 -8.70 -6.28 -2.22
CA VAL A 34 -9.43 -5.03 -2.47
C VAL A 34 -10.61 -4.89 -1.50
N ASP A 35 -10.84 -3.67 -1.04
CA ASP A 35 -11.82 -3.28 -0.02
C ASP A 35 -11.53 -3.84 1.40
N GLN A 36 -10.39 -4.50 1.61
CA GLN A 36 -9.90 -4.87 2.94
C GLN A 36 -8.94 -3.84 3.51
N ASN A 37 -8.78 -3.83 4.84
CA ASN A 37 -7.76 -3.03 5.50
C ASN A 37 -6.40 -3.74 5.46
N ILE A 38 -5.34 -3.05 5.04
CA ILE A 38 -3.97 -3.59 4.97
C ILE A 38 -3.48 -4.12 6.33
N LEU A 39 -3.95 -3.55 7.44
CA LEU A 39 -3.58 -3.97 8.79
C LEU A 39 -4.00 -5.40 9.09
N ASN A 40 -5.06 -5.91 8.45
CA ASN A 40 -5.53 -7.29 8.61
C ASN A 40 -4.50 -8.33 8.12
N PHE A 41 -3.56 -7.90 7.27
CA PHE A 41 -2.52 -8.76 6.70
C PHE A 41 -1.18 -8.59 7.42
N LEU A 42 -1.10 -7.71 8.42
CA LEU A 42 0.11 -7.52 9.22
C LEU A 42 0.04 -8.34 10.51
N PRO A 43 1.17 -8.79 11.06
CA PRO A 43 1.23 -9.25 12.44
C PRO A 43 0.73 -8.17 13.40
N GLU A 44 0.02 -8.56 14.46
CA GLU A 44 -0.55 -7.62 15.45
C GLU A 44 0.50 -6.64 16.01
N GLY A 45 1.74 -7.09 16.19
CA GLY A 45 2.84 -6.28 16.70
C GLY A 45 3.27 -5.13 15.77
N GLU A 46 2.97 -5.20 14.48
CA GLU A 46 3.40 -4.21 13.48
C GLU A 46 2.27 -3.25 13.07
N GLN A 47 1.01 -3.59 13.34
CA GLN A 47 -0.15 -2.83 12.87
C GLN A 47 -0.12 -1.35 13.29
N SER A 48 0.20 -1.08 14.56
CA SER A 48 0.23 0.30 15.06
C SER A 48 1.32 1.15 14.41
N GLU A 49 2.46 0.55 14.12
CA GLU A 49 3.61 1.25 13.52
C GLU A 49 3.35 1.54 12.04
N VAL A 50 2.86 0.55 11.29
CA VAL A 50 2.49 0.73 9.89
C VAL A 50 1.35 1.73 9.74
N TYR A 51 0.32 1.69 10.59
CA TYR A 51 -0.77 2.68 10.55
C TYR A 51 -0.26 4.11 10.73
N LYS A 52 0.70 4.34 11.63
CA LYS A 52 1.32 5.66 11.82
C LYS A 52 2.07 6.11 10.56
N LEU A 53 2.83 5.20 9.93
CA LEU A 53 3.60 5.49 8.71
C LEU A 53 2.72 5.79 7.50
N LEU A 54 1.55 5.17 7.40
CA LEU A 54 0.54 5.44 6.36
C LEU A 54 -0.23 6.74 6.62
N SER A 55 -0.23 7.24 7.86
CA SER A 55 -0.99 8.44 8.20
C SER A 55 -0.37 9.70 7.56
N PRO A 56 -1.17 10.61 7.00
CA PRO A 56 -0.68 11.84 6.36
C PRO A 56 0.12 12.76 7.30
N HIS A 57 -0.07 12.62 8.61
CA HIS A 57 0.55 13.45 9.64
C HIS A 57 2.09 13.34 9.68
N VAL A 58 2.64 12.24 9.16
CA VAL A 58 4.11 12.04 9.05
C VAL A 58 4.73 12.98 8.00
N LEU A 59 3.93 13.51 7.07
CA LEU A 59 4.39 14.47 6.05
C LEU A 59 4.35 15.93 6.51
N MET A 60 3.62 16.25 7.59
CA MET A 60 3.30 17.63 7.99
C MET A 60 4.15 18.16 9.16
N THR A 61 5.19 17.44 9.61
CA THR A 61 5.86 17.73 10.89
C THR A 61 7.00 18.74 10.85
N ASP A 62 7.25 19.47 9.75
CA ASP A 62 8.23 20.58 9.78
C ASP A 62 7.79 21.83 8.99
N PRO A 63 7.22 22.84 9.66
CA PRO A 63 6.85 24.13 9.06
C PRO A 63 8.05 24.99 8.65
N VAL A 64 9.28 24.63 9.03
CA VAL A 64 10.50 25.43 8.78
C VAL A 64 11.17 25.04 7.45
N ALA A 65 10.69 23.99 6.78
CA ALA A 65 11.22 23.51 5.50
C ALA A 65 10.38 23.92 4.27
N ALA A 66 9.58 24.98 4.37
CA ALA A 66 8.75 25.50 3.28
C ALA A 66 9.54 25.97 2.03
N ASP A 67 10.87 26.05 2.13
CA ASP A 67 11.78 26.38 1.01
C ASP A 67 12.29 25.13 0.24
N PHE A 68 11.92 23.90 0.63
CA PHE A 68 12.32 22.64 -0.04
C PHE A 68 11.20 22.01 -0.89
N LEU A 69 10.40 22.83 -1.59
CA LEU A 69 9.29 22.41 -2.47
C LEU A 69 9.70 21.57 -3.71
N ASN A 70 10.73 20.72 -3.62
CA ASN A 70 11.20 19.86 -4.71
C ASN A 70 11.77 18.50 -4.27
N ALA A 71 11.61 18.09 -3.00
CA ALA A 71 11.96 16.73 -2.59
C ALA A 71 10.69 15.90 -2.42
N GLU A 72 10.34 15.16 -3.47
CA GLU A 72 9.43 14.01 -3.47
C GLU A 72 9.80 13.06 -2.32
N LYS A 73 9.19 13.27 -1.14
CA LYS A 73 9.53 12.54 0.08
C LYS A 73 8.81 11.19 0.07
N GLN A 74 9.30 10.27 -0.76
CA GLN A 74 8.84 8.88 -0.73
C GLN A 74 9.08 8.31 0.67
N ILE A 75 8.05 7.73 1.29
CA ILE A 75 8.21 7.01 2.55
C ILE A 75 8.60 5.58 2.20
N GLU A 76 9.68 5.11 2.81
CA GLU A 76 10.08 3.71 2.72
C GLU A 76 10.01 3.06 4.10
N PHE A 77 9.41 1.87 4.16
CA PHE A 77 9.41 1.06 5.38
C PHE A 77 9.36 -0.42 5.02
N CYS A 78 9.72 -1.26 5.99
CA CYS A 78 9.60 -2.70 5.85
C CYS A 78 8.63 -3.24 6.90
N CYS A 79 7.86 -4.25 6.54
CA CYS A 79 6.94 -4.96 7.44
C CYS A 79 6.74 -6.40 6.94
N HIS A 80 5.94 -7.16 7.65
CA HIS A 80 5.54 -8.50 7.30
C HIS A 80 4.12 -8.53 6.73
N LEU A 81 3.92 -9.22 5.61
CA LEU A 81 2.59 -9.46 5.05
C LEU A 81 2.26 -10.95 5.07
N ALA A 82 1.05 -11.27 5.55
CA ALA A 82 0.54 -12.63 5.59
C ALA A 82 0.43 -13.21 4.17
N ARG A 83 0.82 -14.47 4.01
CA ARG A 83 0.55 -15.25 2.80
C ARG A 83 -0.88 -15.79 2.86
N SER A 84 -1.48 -16.01 1.69
CA SER A 84 -2.71 -16.80 1.60
C SER A 84 -2.42 -18.24 2.02
N SER A 85 -3.27 -18.79 2.88
CA SER A 85 -3.27 -20.22 3.20
C SER A 85 -4.55 -20.84 2.68
N LEU A 86 -4.41 -22.00 2.01
CA LEU A 86 -5.56 -22.83 1.62
C LEU A 86 -6.06 -23.67 2.79
N ASP A 87 -5.23 -23.89 3.81
CA ASP A 87 -5.54 -24.71 4.97
C ASP A 87 -5.59 -23.84 6.24
N PRO A 88 -6.77 -23.69 6.88
CA PRO A 88 -6.90 -22.93 8.12
C PRO A 88 -6.21 -23.59 9.33
N SER A 89 -5.74 -24.84 9.20
CA SER A 89 -4.96 -25.52 10.24
C SER A 89 -3.46 -25.22 10.16
N GLU A 90 -2.97 -24.68 9.04
CA GLU A 90 -1.60 -24.25 8.90
C GLU A 90 -1.34 -22.93 9.63
N PRO A 91 -0.16 -22.75 10.24
CA PRO A 91 0.20 -21.49 10.87
C PRO A 91 0.27 -20.37 9.83
N LEU A 92 -0.13 -19.16 10.21
CA LEU A 92 0.01 -17.96 9.38
C LEU A 92 1.49 -17.75 9.05
N MET A 93 1.81 -17.83 7.76
CA MET A 93 3.13 -17.50 7.24
C MET A 93 3.16 -16.06 6.77
N TYR A 94 4.28 -15.39 6.99
CA TYR A 94 4.48 -14.00 6.61
C TYR A 94 5.72 -13.86 5.72
N GLU A 95 5.65 -12.92 4.79
CA GLU A 95 6.78 -12.50 3.97
C GLU A 95 7.27 -11.12 4.42
N TYR A 96 8.58 -10.98 4.56
CA TYR A 96 9.18 -9.67 4.83
C TYR A 96 9.26 -8.86 3.54
N VAL A 97 8.63 -7.69 3.54
CA VAL A 97 8.50 -6.84 2.36
C VAL A 97 8.95 -5.42 2.65
N LYS A 98 9.40 -4.72 1.61
CA LYS A 98 9.69 -3.29 1.61
C LYS A 98 8.62 -2.55 0.82
N PHE A 99 8.00 -1.58 1.46
CA PHE A 99 7.14 -0.58 0.84
C PHE A 99 7.98 0.62 0.42
N VAL A 100 7.77 1.07 -0.82
CA VAL A 100 8.23 2.37 -1.31
C VAL A 100 6.97 3.13 -1.70
N VAL A 101 6.59 4.10 -0.88
CA VAL A 101 5.29 4.80 -0.95
C VAL A 101 5.47 6.17 -1.57
N ASP A 102 4.65 6.42 -2.60
CA ASP A 102 4.44 7.69 -3.25
C ASP A 102 3.04 8.22 -2.89
N PHE A 103 2.97 9.47 -2.42
CA PHE A 103 1.71 10.10 -2.04
C PHE A 103 1.12 10.81 -3.24
N LYS A 104 -0.06 10.38 -3.67
CA LYS A 104 -0.78 10.99 -4.78
C LYS A 104 -2.02 11.71 -4.28
N TYR A 105 -2.04 13.00 -4.56
CA TYR A 105 -3.17 13.88 -4.30
C TYR A 105 -4.09 13.87 -5.51
N PHE A 106 -5.35 13.49 -5.28
CA PHE A 106 -6.39 13.51 -6.28
C PHE A 106 -7.35 14.66 -5.98
N THR A 107 -7.24 15.74 -6.76
CA THR A 107 -8.05 16.96 -6.64
C THR A 107 -9.45 16.80 -7.24
N HIS A 108 -9.62 15.84 -8.16
CA HIS A 108 -10.90 15.43 -8.72
C HIS A 108 -10.94 13.91 -8.84
N VAL A 109 -12.13 13.32 -8.72
CA VAL A 109 -12.35 11.91 -9.05
C VAL A 109 -11.92 11.72 -10.52
N PRO A 110 -10.91 10.88 -10.80
CA PRO A 110 -10.50 10.65 -12.18
C PRO A 110 -11.70 10.17 -12.99
N THR A 111 -11.91 10.73 -14.19
CA THR A 111 -12.86 10.13 -15.12
C THR A 111 -12.43 8.69 -15.36
N PRO A 112 -13.32 7.70 -15.20
CA PRO A 112 -12.95 6.30 -15.37
C PRO A 112 -12.41 6.10 -16.79
N SER A 113 -11.10 5.88 -16.90
CA SER A 113 -10.43 5.53 -18.14
C SER A 113 -10.38 4.00 -18.28
N CYS A 114 -10.02 3.49 -19.46
CA CYS A 114 -9.89 2.04 -19.68
C CYS A 114 -8.78 1.35 -18.85
N ASN A 115 -8.05 2.06 -17.98
CA ASN A 115 -7.05 1.49 -17.10
C ASN A 115 -7.68 1.04 -15.76
N GLY A 116 -7.34 -0.18 -15.31
CA GLY A 116 -7.88 -0.77 -14.09
C GLY A 116 -7.51 0.00 -12.81
N PHE A 117 -6.32 0.61 -12.77
CA PHE A 117 -5.87 1.45 -11.67
C PHE A 117 -6.72 2.72 -11.50
N GLU A 118 -6.84 3.53 -12.56
CA GLU A 118 -7.64 4.76 -12.56
C GLU A 118 -9.12 4.48 -12.26
N SER A 119 -9.65 3.37 -12.78
CA SER A 119 -11.01 2.91 -12.48
C SER A 119 -11.21 2.58 -11.01
N ALA A 120 -10.19 2.02 -10.34
CA ALA A 120 -10.24 1.71 -8.92
C ALA A 120 -10.21 2.97 -8.06
N ILE A 121 -9.34 3.94 -8.39
CA ILE A 121 -9.30 5.26 -7.75
C ILE A 121 -10.65 5.98 -7.92
N ALA A 122 -11.20 5.99 -9.14
CA ALA A 122 -12.49 6.61 -9.43
C ALA A 122 -13.64 5.99 -8.64
N ARG A 123 -13.60 4.66 -8.41
CA ARG A 123 -14.58 3.94 -7.58
C ARG A 123 -14.45 4.32 -6.11
N ALA A 124 -13.24 4.29 -5.57
CA ALA A 124 -12.96 4.58 -4.17
C ALA A 124 -13.39 6.00 -3.77
N PHE A 125 -13.20 6.97 -4.67
CA PHE A 125 -13.46 8.39 -4.39
C PHE A 125 -14.73 8.94 -5.04
N ARG A 126 -15.61 8.09 -5.57
CA ARG A 126 -16.79 8.47 -6.37
C ARG A 126 -17.69 9.55 -5.76
N SER A 127 -17.76 9.64 -4.43
CA SER A 127 -18.60 10.60 -3.69
C SER A 127 -17.81 11.71 -2.98
N ALA A 128 -16.49 11.78 -3.19
CA ALA A 128 -15.66 12.76 -2.51
C ALA A 128 -15.90 14.18 -3.08
N THR A 129 -16.25 15.11 -2.19
CA THR A 129 -16.43 16.54 -2.51
C THR A 129 -15.17 17.37 -2.21
N GLU A 130 -14.17 16.75 -1.58
CA GLU A 130 -12.90 17.37 -1.13
C GLU A 130 -11.70 16.60 -1.71
N GLU A 131 -10.52 17.24 -1.67
CA GLU A 131 -9.24 16.64 -2.07
C GLU A 131 -9.01 15.31 -1.34
N GLN A 132 -8.74 14.24 -2.10
CA GLN A 132 -8.48 12.92 -1.54
C GLN A 132 -7.01 12.56 -1.69
N ILE A 133 -6.46 11.96 -0.65
CA ILE A 133 -5.07 11.47 -0.65
C ILE A 133 -5.12 9.95 -0.78
N CYS A 134 -4.36 9.43 -1.74
CA CYS A 134 -4.11 8.01 -1.88
C CYS A 134 -2.61 7.75 -1.80
N LEU A 135 -2.26 6.68 -1.10
CA LEU A 135 -0.90 6.18 -1.05
C LEU A 135 -0.74 5.14 -2.15
N VAL A 136 0.18 5.37 -3.08
CA VAL A 136 0.56 4.38 -4.10
C VAL A 136 1.92 3.84 -3.73
N ALA A 137 2.02 2.53 -3.51
CA ALA A 137 3.26 1.91 -3.11
C ALA A 137 3.70 0.83 -4.08
N THR A 138 5.01 0.75 -4.28
CA THR A 138 5.66 -0.45 -4.81
C THR A 138 6.09 -1.30 -3.63
N VAL A 139 5.58 -2.52 -3.55
CA VAL A 139 5.92 -3.49 -2.50
C VAL A 139 6.87 -4.52 -3.09
N ARG A 140 8.01 -4.75 -2.46
CA ARG A 140 9.02 -5.72 -2.92
C ARG A 140 9.33 -6.73 -1.83
N LEU A 141 9.41 -8.00 -2.18
CA LEU A 141 9.91 -9.03 -1.28
C LEU A 141 11.36 -8.71 -0.93
N VAL A 142 11.68 -8.73 0.35
CA VAL A 142 13.05 -8.66 0.83
C VAL A 142 13.52 -10.11 0.94
N THR A 143 14.06 -10.64 -0.15
CA THR A 143 14.74 -11.93 -0.09
C THR A 143 15.92 -11.81 0.87
N PRO A 144 16.10 -12.76 1.81
CA PRO A 144 17.33 -12.80 2.57
C PRO A 144 18.48 -12.96 1.57
N GLN A 145 19.33 -11.94 1.46
CA GLN A 145 20.59 -12.09 0.75
C GLN A 145 21.39 -13.09 1.57
N PHE A 146 21.43 -14.35 1.13
CA PHE A 146 22.39 -15.30 1.66
C PHE A 146 23.77 -14.69 1.42
N LEU A 147 24.36 -14.12 2.47
CA LEU A 147 25.79 -13.82 2.51
C LEU A 147 26.49 -15.16 2.27
N LYS A 148 27.22 -15.21 1.16
CA LYS A 148 27.98 -16.39 0.73
C LYS A 148 29.29 -16.50 1.51
#